data_AF-A0A1V6Q2X2-F1
#
_entry.id   AF-A0A1V6Q2X2-F1
#
_cell.length_a   1.000
_cell.length_b   1.000
_cell.length_c   1.000
_cell.angle_alpha   90.00
_cell.angle_beta   90.00
_cell.angle_gamma   90.00
#
_symmetry.space_group_name_H-M   'P 1'
#
loop_
_entity.id
_entity.type
_entity.pdbx_description
1 polymer ?
#
loop_
_entity_poly.entity_id
_entity_poly.type
_entity_poly.pdbx_seq_one_letter_code
_entity_poly.pdbx_strand_id
1 'polypeptide(L)'
;MAQLQLAPMIDGDGYGSKEINAASMAHEAISGSRILRLNEQLPQPTESVIANPDLVFPLLWVSERGYSLHLGLSPSYTDAPLLVGIESALGADIHAQELLELVRLFIAFDLISVRRKTEAGSIVATDLTETERQLPSLSFSMGDHGSTRAADYHVTREWMRTIIWQEALTMGLLSSVAYTSVMTFAFPAQVGRDLLQALRGCSEADLLPLGRDQLLKCFEVANSLADTVLLKSITTRNRRELGPHDFLHALYQKIVHFLEQDRMLLGILRAKTAEALVTAPARLLAVNQTRSADEHW
;
A
#
# COMPACT_ATOMS: atom_id res chain seq x y z
N MET A 1 -12.36 -12.62 17.21
CA MET A 1 -11.17 -13.44 16.92
C MET A 1 -10.61 -13.03 15.57
N ALA A 2 -9.60 -12.15 15.61
CA ALA A 2 -8.52 -11.94 14.64
C ALA A 2 -7.85 -10.60 15.04
N GLN A 3 -7.36 -10.52 16.28
CA GLN A 3 -6.28 -9.60 16.58
C GLN A 3 -5.05 -10.16 15.86
N LEU A 4 -4.86 -9.76 14.60
CA LEU A 4 -3.51 -9.62 14.06
C LEU A 4 -3.00 -8.28 14.60
N GLN A 5 -2.82 -8.22 15.92
CA GLN A 5 -1.68 -7.50 16.45
C GLN A 5 -0.49 -8.13 15.72
N LEU A 6 0.12 -7.37 14.81
CA LEU A 6 1.56 -7.42 14.65
C LEU A 6 2.12 -7.15 16.06
N ALA A 7 2.15 -8.20 16.89
CA ALA A 7 3.10 -8.26 17.99
C ALA A 7 4.45 -7.99 17.34
N PRO A 8 5.31 -7.14 17.93
CA PRO A 8 6.66 -6.99 17.40
C PRO A 8 7.25 -8.39 17.40
N MET A 9 7.48 -8.92 16.21
CA MET A 9 8.00 -10.27 15.99
C MET A 9 9.49 -10.19 16.33
N ILE A 10 9.78 -10.07 17.63
CA ILE A 10 11.11 -10.17 18.21
C ILE A 10 11.39 -11.67 18.30
N ASP A 11 11.71 -12.28 17.17
CA ASP A 11 12.29 -13.62 17.15
C ASP A 11 13.62 -13.60 16.39
N GLY A 12 14.69 -13.81 17.16
CA GLY A 12 15.91 -14.56 16.83
C GLY A 12 16.88 -14.01 15.79
N ASP A 13 16.41 -13.40 14.71
CA ASP A 13 17.25 -12.94 13.63
C ASP A 13 17.48 -11.43 13.80
N GLY A 14 18.72 -10.97 13.71
CA GLY A 14 19.13 -9.58 13.94
C GLY A 14 18.50 -8.50 13.04
N TYR A 15 17.41 -8.82 12.32
CA TYR A 15 16.63 -7.95 11.45
C TYR A 15 15.65 -7.05 12.21
N GLY A 16 14.94 -7.57 13.23
CA GLY A 16 14.08 -6.71 14.07
C GLY A 16 14.89 -5.59 14.75
N SER A 17 16.13 -5.90 15.13
CA SER A 17 17.10 -4.90 15.61
C SER A 17 17.43 -3.85 14.55
N LYS A 18 17.59 -4.22 13.27
CA LYS A 18 17.90 -3.27 12.19
C LYS A 18 16.75 -2.33 11.90
N GLU A 19 15.51 -2.81 11.88
CA GLU A 19 14.32 -1.98 11.63
C GLU A 19 14.07 -1.00 12.79
N ILE A 20 14.24 -1.44 14.04
CA ILE A 20 14.19 -0.56 15.21
C ILE A 20 15.30 0.49 15.18
N ASN A 21 16.52 0.10 14.78
CA ASN A 21 17.63 1.04 14.61
C ASN A 21 17.32 2.07 13.50
N ALA A 22 16.77 1.62 12.36
CA ALA A 22 16.38 2.51 11.27
C ALA A 22 15.29 3.51 11.69
N ALA A 23 14.30 3.06 12.47
CA ALA A 23 13.29 3.93 13.04
C ALA A 23 13.89 4.96 14.02
N SER A 24 14.87 4.55 14.84
CA SER A 24 15.60 5.47 15.72
C SER A 24 16.42 6.50 14.94
N MET A 25 17.07 6.09 13.85
CA MET A 25 17.81 7.00 12.97
C MET A 25 16.89 8.00 12.27
N ALA A 26 15.69 7.56 11.84
CA ALA A 26 14.70 8.44 11.24
C ALA A 26 14.23 9.52 12.23
N HIS A 27 13.99 9.14 13.49
CA HIS A 27 13.65 10.06 14.57
C HIS A 27 14.75 11.10 14.84
N GLU A 28 16.01 10.66 14.90
CA GLU A 28 17.15 11.55 15.10
C GLU A 28 17.31 12.52 13.93
N ALA A 29 17.20 12.01 12.70
CA ALA A 29 17.29 12.83 11.50
C ALA A 29 16.15 13.87 11.44
N ILE A 30 14.91 13.50 11.80
CA ILE A 30 13.79 14.46 11.89
C ILE A 30 14.13 15.55 12.91
N SER A 31 14.65 15.17 14.08
CA SER A 31 15.07 16.14 15.10
C SER A 31 16.17 17.08 14.59
N GLY A 32 17.19 16.54 13.91
CA GLY A 32 18.26 17.33 13.29
C GLY A 32 17.75 18.27 12.20
N SER A 33 16.84 17.81 11.35
CA SER A 33 16.25 18.63 10.28
C SER A 33 15.50 19.85 10.83
N ARG A 34 14.87 19.72 12.00
CA ARG A 34 14.20 20.83 12.70
C ARG A 34 15.18 21.82 13.30
N ILE A 35 16.31 21.35 13.83
CA ILE A 35 17.39 22.23 14.31
C ILE A 35 17.94 23.07 13.13
N LEU A 36 18.07 22.45 11.96
CA LEU A 36 18.47 23.10 10.72
C LEU A 36 17.34 23.90 10.04
N ARG A 37 16.13 23.90 10.62
CA ARG A 37 14.93 24.57 10.10
C ARG A 37 14.58 24.18 8.66
N LEU A 38 14.87 22.93 8.27
CA LEU A 38 14.49 22.41 6.95
C LEU A 38 12.97 22.22 6.79
N ASN A 39 12.24 22.25 7.90
CA ASN A 39 10.77 22.28 7.92
C ASN A 39 10.20 23.68 7.64
N GLU A 40 11.03 24.73 7.66
CA GLU A 40 10.66 26.09 7.32
C GLU A 40 11.04 26.36 5.85
N GLN A 41 10.15 27.03 5.09
CA GLN A 41 10.42 27.41 3.70
C GLN A 41 11.36 28.62 3.64
N LEU A 42 12.62 28.40 3.99
CA LEU A 42 13.66 29.42 3.96
C LEU A 42 14.24 29.57 2.55
N PRO A 43 14.63 30.79 2.13
CA PRO A 43 15.31 31.00 0.85
C PRO A 43 16.58 30.14 0.77
N GLN A 44 16.63 29.24 -0.20
CA GLN A 44 17.78 28.36 -0.38
C GLN A 44 18.96 29.14 -0.99
N PRO A 45 20.20 28.84 -0.59
CA PRO A 45 21.38 29.45 -1.18
C PRO A 45 21.48 29.12 -2.69
N THR A 46 21.97 30.08 -3.48
CA THR A 46 22.11 29.98 -4.94
C THR A 46 23.03 28.86 -5.43
N GLU A 47 23.93 28.38 -4.58
CA GLU A 47 24.75 27.19 -4.81
C GLU A 47 24.40 26.12 -3.77
N SER A 48 23.44 25.26 -4.11
CA SER A 48 23.11 24.08 -3.31
C SER A 48 23.81 22.85 -3.91
N VAL A 49 24.47 22.05 -3.05
CA VAL A 49 24.99 20.73 -3.42
C VAL A 49 23.86 19.73 -3.66
N ILE A 50 22.68 19.99 -3.07
CA ILE A 50 21.50 19.14 -3.17
C ILE A 50 20.63 19.66 -4.32
N ALA A 51 20.29 18.78 -5.28
CA ALA A 51 19.51 19.15 -6.46
C ALA A 51 18.11 19.68 -6.10
N ASN A 52 17.44 19.05 -5.13
CA ASN A 52 16.08 19.41 -4.70
C ASN A 52 16.02 19.52 -3.16
N PRO A 53 16.57 20.61 -2.57
CA PRO A 53 16.67 20.74 -1.11
C PRO A 53 15.30 20.76 -0.43
N ASP A 54 14.28 21.27 -1.10
CA ASP A 54 12.91 21.37 -0.56
C ASP A 54 12.22 20.01 -0.40
N LEU A 55 12.74 18.93 -1.00
CA LEU A 55 12.25 17.58 -0.82
C LEU A 55 12.91 16.82 0.33
N VAL A 56 14.02 17.32 0.89
CA VAL A 56 14.78 16.62 1.94
C VAL A 56 13.92 16.40 3.18
N PHE A 57 13.28 17.46 3.69
CA PHE A 57 12.42 17.36 4.86
C PHE A 57 11.15 16.52 4.59
N PRO A 58 10.38 16.76 3.51
CA PRO A 58 9.22 15.93 3.18
C PRO A 58 9.54 14.42 3.04
N LEU A 59 10.67 14.06 2.41
CA LEU A 59 11.03 12.64 2.24
C LEU A 59 11.49 12.00 3.55
N LEU A 60 12.16 12.76 4.41
CA LEU A 60 12.52 12.29 5.73
C LEU A 60 11.27 12.05 6.59
N TRP A 61 10.29 12.95 6.49
CA TRP A 61 8.98 12.85 7.13
C TRP A 61 8.19 11.62 6.65
N VAL A 62 8.21 11.34 5.34
CA VAL A 62 7.65 10.10 4.77
C VAL A 62 8.35 8.86 5.34
N SER A 63 9.68 8.89 5.41
CA SER A 63 10.48 7.75 5.88
C SER A 63 10.20 7.41 7.35
N GLU A 64 10.17 8.40 8.25
CA GLU A 64 9.82 8.20 9.66
C GLU A 64 8.42 7.57 9.81
N ARG A 65 7.46 8.05 9.02
CA ARG A 65 6.07 7.54 9.04
C ARG A 65 5.94 6.15 8.48
N GLY A 66 6.67 5.82 7.42
CA GLY A 66 6.73 4.46 6.89
C GLY A 66 7.15 3.46 7.97
N TYR A 67 8.27 3.73 8.65
CA TYR A 67 8.74 2.89 9.76
C TYR A 67 7.78 2.90 10.95
N SER A 68 7.23 4.06 11.32
CA SER A 68 6.31 4.18 12.45
C SER A 68 5.02 3.39 12.22
N LEU A 69 4.50 3.40 10.99
CA LEU A 69 3.33 2.61 10.61
C LEU A 69 3.63 1.11 10.64
N HIS A 70 4.75 0.69 10.06
CA HIS A 70 5.11 -0.71 9.98
C HIS A 70 5.37 -1.34 11.35
N LEU A 71 6.10 -0.62 12.22
CA LEU A 71 6.46 -1.10 13.56
C LEU A 71 5.41 -0.80 14.62
N GLY A 72 4.33 -0.09 14.26
CA GLY A 72 3.37 0.39 15.24
C GLY A 72 4.04 1.28 16.29
N LEU A 73 4.89 2.22 15.88
CA LEU A 73 5.42 3.32 16.72
C LEU A 73 4.63 4.62 16.49
N SER A 74 4.94 5.67 17.24
CA SER A 74 4.38 7.01 17.03
C SER A 74 5.46 7.90 16.42
N PRO A 75 5.17 8.66 15.33
CA PRO A 75 6.12 9.62 14.78
C PRO A 75 6.48 10.70 15.81
N SER A 76 7.72 11.21 15.79
CA SER A 76 8.11 12.33 16.67
C SER A 76 7.59 13.69 16.24
N TYR A 77 7.27 13.84 14.94
CA TYR A 77 6.80 15.10 14.38
C TYR A 77 5.40 14.95 13.79
N THR A 78 4.43 15.69 14.35
CA THR A 78 3.01 15.55 14.02
C THR A 78 2.56 16.43 12.86
N ASP A 79 3.24 17.54 12.58
CA ASP A 79 2.77 18.46 11.54
C ASP A 79 3.13 17.91 10.16
N ALA A 80 2.21 18.05 9.21
CA ALA A 80 2.48 17.74 7.81
C ALA A 80 3.43 18.77 7.18
N PRO A 81 4.32 18.37 6.25
CA PRO A 81 5.22 19.29 5.57
C PRO A 81 4.44 20.28 4.69
N LEU A 82 4.94 21.51 4.63
CA LEU A 82 4.38 22.57 3.77
C LEU A 82 4.82 22.36 2.31
N LEU A 83 3.88 22.06 1.42
CA LEU A 83 4.19 21.80 0.00
C LEU A 83 4.08 23.05 -0.91
N VAL A 84 3.71 24.21 -0.36
CA VAL A 84 3.45 25.42 -1.14
C VAL A 84 4.71 25.86 -1.88
N GLY A 85 4.64 26.06 -3.19
CA GLY A 85 5.78 26.52 -3.99
C GLY A 85 6.83 25.47 -4.34
N ILE A 86 6.79 24.28 -3.72
CA ILE A 86 7.70 23.16 -4.07
C ILE A 86 7.43 22.71 -5.51
N GLU A 87 6.16 22.57 -5.92
CA GLU A 87 5.80 22.19 -7.29
C GLU A 87 6.47 23.09 -8.34
N SER A 88 6.44 24.41 -8.10
CA SER A 88 7.05 25.40 -8.98
C SER A 88 8.58 25.34 -8.97
N ALA A 89 9.18 25.03 -7.82
CA ALA A 89 10.63 24.93 -7.64
C ALA A 89 11.23 23.70 -8.33
N LEU A 90 10.49 22.57 -8.33
CA LEU A 90 10.92 21.32 -8.98
C LEU A 90 10.99 21.43 -10.51
N GLY A 91 10.33 22.43 -11.10
CA GLY A 91 10.37 22.68 -12.54
C GLY A 91 9.95 21.46 -13.35
N ALA A 92 10.84 21.00 -14.24
CA ALA A 92 10.61 19.84 -15.12
C ALA A 92 11.28 18.54 -14.64
N ASP A 93 11.80 18.50 -13.41
CA ASP A 93 12.39 17.27 -12.84
C ASP A 93 11.28 16.26 -12.52
N ILE A 94 11.04 15.36 -13.48
CA ILE A 94 10.02 14.31 -13.37
C ILE A 94 10.25 13.39 -12.17
N HIS A 95 11.51 13.14 -11.79
CA HIS A 95 11.84 12.24 -10.68
C HIS A 95 11.52 12.90 -9.33
N ALA A 96 11.79 14.20 -9.22
CA ALA A 96 11.42 14.96 -8.03
C ALA A 96 9.90 15.11 -7.90
N GLN A 97 9.18 15.28 -9.01
CA GLN A 97 7.72 15.30 -9.03
C GLN A 97 7.12 13.96 -8.56
N GLU A 98 7.65 12.82 -9.02
CA GLU A 98 7.22 11.50 -8.57
C GLU A 98 7.44 11.29 -7.07
N LEU A 99 8.54 11.79 -6.52
CA LEU A 99 8.81 11.77 -5.08
C LEU A 99 7.84 12.68 -4.30
N LEU A 100 7.46 13.81 -4.86
CA LEU A 100 6.45 14.70 -4.28
C LEU A 100 5.07 14.03 -4.24
N GLU A 101 4.71 13.21 -5.23
CA GLU A 101 3.46 12.45 -5.20
C GLU A 101 3.43 11.42 -4.06
N LEU A 102 4.56 10.76 -3.77
CA LEU A 102 4.68 9.89 -2.59
C LEU A 102 4.47 10.68 -1.29
N VAL A 103 5.01 11.90 -1.20
CA VAL A 103 4.79 12.78 -0.05
C VAL A 103 3.30 13.11 0.11
N ARG A 104 2.62 13.50 -0.99
CA ARG A 104 1.17 13.80 -0.96
C ARG A 104 0.34 12.62 -0.49
N LEU A 105 0.73 11.41 -0.90
CA LEU A 105 0.09 10.18 -0.48
C LEU A 105 0.14 10.02 1.05
N PHE A 106 1.31 10.21 1.66
CA PHE A 106 1.43 10.15 3.12
C PHE A 106 0.72 11.30 3.83
N ILE A 107 0.69 12.52 3.28
CA ILE A 107 -0.07 13.64 3.84
C ILE A 107 -1.57 13.31 3.88
N ALA A 108 -2.13 12.81 2.78
CA ALA A 108 -3.53 12.41 2.72
C ALA A 108 -3.84 11.32 3.76
N PHE A 109 -2.91 10.39 3.98
CA PHE A 109 -3.05 9.31 4.96
C PHE A 109 -2.83 9.74 6.43
N ASP A 110 -2.12 10.84 6.67
CA ASP A 110 -1.56 11.19 7.98
C ASP A 110 -2.62 11.33 9.08
N LEU A 111 -3.83 11.77 8.71
CA LEU A 111 -4.96 11.91 9.63
C LEU A 111 -5.28 10.60 10.36
N ILE A 112 -5.18 9.46 9.68
CA ILE A 112 -5.41 8.13 10.28
C ILE A 112 -4.18 7.69 11.07
N SER A 113 -2.98 7.88 10.52
CA SER A 113 -1.71 7.48 11.13
C SER A 113 -1.49 8.12 12.51
N VAL A 114 -1.69 9.43 12.61
CA VAL A 114 -1.45 10.21 13.83
C VAL A 114 -2.58 10.03 14.85
N ARG A 115 -3.85 10.04 14.41
CA ARG A 115 -5.02 9.97 15.31
C ARG A 115 -5.21 8.58 15.93
N ARG A 116 -4.73 7.50 15.31
CA ARG A 116 -4.78 6.13 15.86
C ARG A 116 -4.26 6.03 17.30
N LYS A 117 -3.38 6.93 17.72
CA LYS A 117 -2.64 6.79 18.98
C LYS A 117 -2.66 7.98 19.93
N THR A 118 -3.16 9.14 19.49
CA THR A 118 -3.42 10.24 20.43
C THR A 118 -4.71 9.93 21.20
N GLU A 119 -4.62 9.72 22.51
CA GLU A 119 -5.76 9.49 23.43
C GLU A 119 -6.85 10.59 23.35
N ALA A 120 -6.55 11.72 22.71
CA ALA A 120 -7.42 12.89 22.58
C ALA A 120 -8.36 12.88 21.36
N GLY A 121 -8.23 11.95 20.40
CA GLY A 121 -9.04 11.96 19.17
C GLY A 121 -9.51 10.56 18.76
N SER A 122 -10.80 10.27 18.94
CA SER A 122 -11.39 9.05 18.38
C SER A 122 -11.44 9.17 16.84
N ILE A 123 -10.82 8.22 16.13
CA ILE A 123 -11.06 8.07 14.68
C ILE A 123 -12.55 7.77 14.49
N VAL A 124 -13.23 8.51 13.62
CA VAL A 124 -14.64 8.26 13.29
C VAL A 124 -14.72 7.59 11.92
N ALA A 125 -15.79 6.83 11.67
CA ALA A 125 -16.04 6.18 10.38
C ALA A 125 -15.95 7.15 9.17
N THR A 126 -16.30 8.43 9.37
CA THR A 126 -16.17 9.49 8.37
C THR A 126 -14.72 9.77 8.00
N ASP A 127 -13.80 9.75 8.97
CA ASP A 127 -12.37 10.00 8.73
C ASP A 127 -11.77 8.89 7.85
N LEU A 128 -12.11 7.63 8.15
CA LEU A 128 -11.69 6.48 7.37
C LEU A 128 -12.21 6.53 5.93
N THR A 129 -13.49 6.86 5.77
CA THR A 129 -14.13 6.96 4.45
C THR A 129 -13.55 8.11 3.62
N GLU A 130 -13.34 9.27 4.24
CA GLU A 130 -12.81 10.44 3.57
C GLU A 130 -11.35 10.23 3.14
N THR A 131 -10.54 9.64 4.01
CA THR A 131 -9.15 9.31 3.66
C THR A 131 -9.10 8.28 2.55
N GLU A 132 -9.93 7.22 2.59
CA GLU A 132 -9.98 6.22 1.51
C GLU A 132 -10.42 6.85 0.19
N ARG A 133 -11.30 7.84 0.21
CA ARG A 133 -11.73 8.57 -0.99
C ARG A 133 -10.60 9.42 -1.57
N GLN A 134 -9.74 9.99 -0.72
CA GLN A 134 -8.63 10.84 -1.15
C GLN A 134 -7.49 10.04 -1.80
N LEU A 135 -7.10 8.88 -1.26
CA LEU A 135 -5.92 8.14 -1.76
C LEU A 135 -5.99 7.79 -3.27
N PRO A 136 -7.09 7.23 -3.82
CA PRO A 136 -7.18 6.93 -5.24
C PRO A 136 -7.33 8.17 -6.13
N SER A 137 -7.73 9.31 -5.55
CA SER A 137 -7.87 10.57 -6.30
C SER A 137 -6.52 11.23 -6.59
N LEU A 138 -5.47 10.84 -5.85
CA LEU A 138 -4.10 11.25 -6.12
C LEU A 138 -3.58 10.52 -7.38
N SER A 139 -3.02 11.31 -8.30
CA SER A 139 -2.51 10.82 -9.58
C SER A 139 -1.00 10.68 -9.53
N PHE A 140 -0.49 9.49 -9.84
CA PHE A 140 0.91 9.33 -10.20
C PHE A 140 1.10 9.63 -11.70
N SER A 141 2.22 10.24 -12.06
CA SER A 141 2.53 10.60 -13.46
C SER A 141 2.35 9.39 -14.40
N MET A 142 1.63 9.58 -15.51
CA MET A 142 1.35 8.54 -16.50
C MET A 142 2.57 8.10 -17.32
N GLY A 143 3.75 8.70 -17.09
CA GLY A 143 4.92 8.58 -17.96
C GLY A 143 5.47 7.16 -18.09
N ASP A 144 5.37 6.32 -17.05
CA ASP A 144 5.80 4.93 -17.11
C ASP A 144 5.17 4.08 -15.99
N HIS A 145 4.08 3.38 -16.31
CA HIS A 145 3.44 2.41 -15.41
C HIS A 145 4.32 1.18 -15.09
N GLY A 146 5.48 1.04 -15.73
CA GLY A 146 6.43 -0.05 -15.51
C GLY A 146 7.58 0.31 -14.58
N SER A 147 7.74 1.55 -14.12
CA SER A 147 8.95 1.91 -13.35
C SER A 147 8.93 1.45 -11.88
N THR A 148 10.11 1.25 -11.29
CA THR A 148 10.28 0.99 -9.85
C THR A 148 9.57 2.05 -8.98
N ARG A 149 9.66 3.34 -9.31
CA ARG A 149 8.99 4.39 -8.52
C ARG A 149 7.47 4.35 -8.65
N ALA A 150 6.93 4.04 -9.83
CA ALA A 150 5.50 3.84 -9.99
C ALA A 150 5.02 2.64 -9.16
N ALA A 151 5.78 1.54 -9.17
CA ALA A 151 5.50 0.37 -8.34
C ALA A 151 5.51 0.72 -6.84
N ASP A 152 6.53 1.43 -6.37
CA ASP A 152 6.67 1.91 -4.99
C ASP A 152 5.44 2.69 -4.52
N TYR A 153 5.02 3.67 -5.33
CA TYR A 153 3.84 4.49 -5.07
C TYR A 153 2.55 3.65 -5.02
N HIS A 154 2.32 2.81 -6.03
CA HIS A 154 1.10 2.01 -6.12
C HIS A 154 1.00 0.98 -5.00
N VAL A 155 2.09 0.27 -4.68
CA VAL A 155 2.13 -0.67 -3.56
C VAL A 155 1.83 0.06 -2.26
N THR A 156 2.46 1.21 -2.02
CA THR A 156 2.23 2.01 -0.80
C THR A 156 0.78 2.48 -0.70
N ARG A 157 0.17 2.93 -1.80
CA ARG A 157 -1.23 3.39 -1.82
C ARG A 157 -2.21 2.27 -1.49
N GLU A 158 -2.07 1.11 -2.13
CA GLU A 158 -2.98 -0.02 -1.91
C GLU A 158 -2.78 -0.64 -0.51
N TRP A 159 -1.56 -0.62 0.01
CA TRP A 159 -1.28 -0.98 1.39
C TRP A 159 -1.93 -0.03 2.39
N MET A 160 -1.84 1.30 2.19
CA MET A 160 -2.54 2.27 3.03
C MET A 160 -4.05 2.01 3.05
N ARG A 161 -4.67 1.76 1.89
CA ARG A 161 -6.10 1.39 1.82
C ARG A 161 -6.41 0.12 2.62
N THR A 162 -5.52 -0.86 2.61
CA THR A 162 -5.64 -2.07 3.44
C THR A 162 -5.60 -1.72 4.93
N ILE A 163 -4.72 -0.81 5.36
CA ILE A 163 -4.65 -0.33 6.75
C ILE A 163 -5.97 0.36 7.16
N ILE A 164 -6.55 1.22 6.30
CA ILE A 164 -7.84 1.87 6.58
C ILE A 164 -8.93 0.83 6.83
N TRP A 165 -8.97 -0.21 6.01
CA TRP A 165 -9.94 -1.29 6.14
C TRP A 165 -9.71 -2.12 7.42
N GLN A 166 -8.47 -2.41 7.77
CA GLN A 166 -8.13 -3.11 9.01
C GLN A 166 -8.51 -2.28 10.26
N GLU A 167 -8.39 -0.96 10.19
CA GLU A 167 -8.88 -0.06 11.24
C GLU A 167 -10.40 -0.15 11.37
N ALA A 168 -11.13 -0.06 10.25
CA ALA A 168 -12.58 -0.24 10.23
C ALA A 168 -13.02 -1.60 10.78
N LEU A 169 -12.28 -2.67 10.46
CA LEU A 169 -12.49 -4.01 11.01
C LEU A 169 -12.30 -4.04 12.52
N THR A 170 -11.23 -3.43 13.02
CA THR A 170 -10.89 -3.38 14.46
C THR A 170 -11.95 -2.61 15.25
N MET A 171 -12.48 -1.53 14.66
CA MET A 171 -13.57 -0.73 15.23
C MET A 171 -14.95 -1.38 15.10
N GLY A 172 -15.07 -2.54 14.45
CA GLY A 172 -16.36 -3.22 14.26
C GLY A 172 -17.32 -2.50 13.29
N LEU A 173 -16.78 -1.70 12.37
CA LEU A 173 -17.57 -0.89 11.43
C LEU A 173 -17.99 -1.65 10.16
N LEU A 174 -17.48 -2.87 9.96
CA LEU A 174 -17.75 -3.60 8.72
C LEU A 174 -19.15 -4.19 8.67
N SER A 175 -19.79 -4.03 7.51
CA SER A 175 -21.07 -4.64 7.18
C SER A 175 -21.13 -5.04 5.71
N SER A 176 -21.77 -6.17 5.42
CA SER A 176 -22.00 -6.61 4.03
C SER A 176 -22.97 -5.71 3.25
N VAL A 177 -23.69 -4.83 3.95
CA VAL A 177 -24.64 -3.85 3.38
C VAL A 177 -24.20 -2.40 3.64
N ALA A 178 -22.94 -2.18 4.02
CA ALA A 178 -22.42 -0.83 4.20
C ALA A 178 -22.47 -0.04 2.89
N TYR A 179 -22.74 1.27 2.99
CA TYR A 179 -22.84 2.15 1.83
C TYR A 179 -21.48 2.40 1.17
N THR A 180 -20.41 2.45 1.97
CA THR A 180 -19.05 2.73 1.51
C THR A 180 -18.28 1.42 1.37
N SER A 181 -17.55 1.26 0.27
CA SER A 181 -16.83 0.02 -0.05
C SER A 181 -15.81 -0.35 1.03
N VAL A 182 -15.08 0.63 1.58
CA VAL A 182 -14.10 0.49 2.68
C VAL A 182 -14.71 -0.08 3.97
N MET A 183 -16.03 0.02 4.15
CA MET A 183 -16.73 -0.54 5.30
C MET A 183 -17.36 -1.90 4.99
N THR A 184 -16.94 -2.57 3.92
CA THR A 184 -17.44 -3.91 3.56
C THR A 184 -16.37 -4.98 3.74
N PHE A 185 -16.81 -6.22 4.02
CA PHE A 185 -15.94 -7.39 3.95
C PHE A 185 -15.46 -7.72 2.53
N ALA A 186 -15.88 -7.00 1.49
CA ALA A 186 -15.44 -7.22 0.11
C ALA A 186 -14.26 -6.33 -0.28
N PHE A 187 -13.94 -5.32 0.54
CA PHE A 187 -12.95 -4.31 0.18
C PHE A 187 -11.56 -4.85 -0.14
N PRO A 188 -11.01 -5.87 0.55
CA PRO A 188 -9.70 -6.41 0.18
C PRO A 188 -9.64 -6.98 -1.25
N ALA A 189 -10.77 -7.45 -1.80
CA ALA A 189 -10.84 -7.87 -3.21
C ALA A 189 -10.77 -6.70 -4.20
N GLN A 190 -11.31 -5.54 -3.81
CA GLN A 190 -11.17 -4.30 -4.56
C GLN A 190 -9.71 -3.84 -4.57
N VAL A 191 -9.08 -3.77 -3.39
CA VAL A 191 -7.68 -3.34 -3.25
C VAL A 191 -6.72 -4.27 -3.99
N GLY A 192 -6.88 -5.60 -3.86
CA GLY A 192 -6.03 -6.55 -4.55
C GLY A 192 -6.18 -6.51 -6.08
N ARG A 193 -7.39 -6.24 -6.60
CA ARG A 193 -7.61 -6.01 -8.03
C ARG A 193 -6.91 -4.74 -8.51
N ASP A 194 -7.03 -3.65 -7.75
CA ASP A 194 -6.42 -2.36 -8.10
C ASP A 194 -4.89 -2.45 -8.08
N LEU A 195 -4.32 -3.15 -7.09
CA LEU A 195 -2.87 -3.41 -7.03
C LEU A 195 -2.41 -4.23 -8.24
N LEU A 196 -3.12 -5.31 -8.57
CA LEU A 196 -2.80 -6.12 -9.74
C LEU A 196 -2.84 -5.30 -11.04
N GLN A 197 -3.86 -4.44 -11.19
CA GLN A 197 -3.98 -3.55 -12.35
C GLN A 197 -2.85 -2.52 -12.39
N ALA A 198 -2.48 -1.94 -11.26
CA ALA A 198 -1.40 -0.97 -11.16
C ALA A 198 -0.05 -1.60 -11.52
N LEU A 199 0.21 -2.82 -11.05
CA LEU A 199 1.45 -3.54 -11.31
C LEU A 199 1.50 -4.22 -12.68
N ARG A 200 0.45 -4.15 -13.51
CA ARG A 200 0.38 -4.89 -14.78
C ARG A 200 1.60 -4.67 -15.69
N GLY A 201 2.15 -3.45 -15.69
CA GLY A 201 3.30 -3.05 -16.51
C GLY A 201 4.67 -3.36 -15.88
N CYS A 202 4.73 -3.60 -14.57
CA CYS A 202 6.00 -3.80 -13.86
C CYS A 202 6.59 -5.19 -14.12
N SER A 203 7.85 -5.27 -14.47
CA SER A 203 8.61 -6.51 -14.54
C SER A 203 9.21 -6.88 -13.18
N GLU A 204 9.84 -8.04 -13.09
CA GLU A 204 10.64 -8.41 -11.91
C GLU A 204 11.78 -7.42 -11.66
N ALA A 205 12.40 -6.88 -12.72
CA ALA A 205 13.47 -5.89 -12.62
C ALA A 205 12.98 -4.57 -11.99
N ASP A 206 11.68 -4.29 -12.05
CA ASP A 206 11.10 -3.08 -11.46
C ASP A 206 10.70 -3.30 -10.00
N LEU A 207 10.33 -4.53 -9.64
CA LEU A 207 9.86 -4.90 -8.30
C LEU A 207 11.01 -5.27 -7.34
N LEU A 208 12.02 -6.02 -7.79
CA LEU A 208 13.13 -6.45 -6.93
C LEU A 208 13.88 -5.29 -6.25
N PRO A 209 14.15 -4.15 -6.92
CA PRO A 209 14.85 -3.03 -6.30
C PRO A 209 14.07 -2.33 -5.18
N LEU A 210 12.75 -2.55 -5.08
CA LEU A 210 11.91 -1.95 -4.03
C LEU A 210 12.31 -2.42 -2.62
N GLY A 211 12.92 -3.60 -2.51
CA GLY A 211 13.42 -4.15 -1.26
C GLY A 211 12.32 -4.59 -0.28
N ARG A 212 12.74 -4.94 0.94
CA ARG A 212 11.90 -5.67 1.90
C ARG A 212 10.65 -4.90 2.37
N ASP A 213 10.74 -3.59 2.55
CA ASP A 213 9.62 -2.77 3.03
C ASP A 213 8.41 -2.90 2.08
N GLN A 214 8.65 -2.80 0.78
CA GLN A 214 7.58 -2.95 -0.21
C GLN A 214 7.10 -4.40 -0.37
N LEU A 215 7.96 -5.38 -0.10
CA LEU A 215 7.58 -6.79 -0.05
C LEU A 215 6.53 -7.01 1.05
N LEU A 216 6.76 -6.47 2.24
CA LEU A 216 5.83 -6.59 3.37
C LEU A 216 4.48 -5.95 3.05
N LYS A 217 4.48 -4.77 2.43
CA LYS A 217 3.27 -4.08 2.00
C LYS A 217 2.49 -4.92 0.96
N CYS A 218 3.17 -5.48 -0.04
CA CYS A 218 2.56 -6.39 -1.01
C CYS A 218 1.97 -7.63 -0.33
N PHE A 219 2.72 -8.22 0.60
CA PHE A 219 2.28 -9.38 1.38
C PHE A 219 1.02 -9.06 2.18
N GLU A 220 0.96 -7.92 2.88
CA GLU A 220 -0.20 -7.54 3.69
C GLU A 220 -1.48 -7.37 2.86
N VAL A 221 -1.37 -6.75 1.68
CA VAL A 221 -2.48 -6.62 0.71
C VAL A 221 -2.95 -8.00 0.26
N ALA A 222 -2.02 -8.84 -0.21
CA ALA A 222 -2.34 -10.17 -0.72
C ALA A 222 -2.88 -11.11 0.38
N ASN A 223 -2.34 -11.02 1.59
CA ASN A 223 -2.76 -11.81 2.74
C ASN A 223 -4.17 -11.40 3.21
N SER A 224 -4.46 -10.11 3.28
CA SER A 224 -5.81 -9.61 3.63
C SER A 224 -6.86 -10.03 2.59
N LEU A 225 -6.49 -10.06 1.31
CA LEU A 225 -7.32 -10.64 0.26
C LEU A 225 -7.52 -12.15 0.48
N ALA A 226 -6.45 -12.89 0.75
CA ALA A 226 -6.53 -14.33 1.00
C ALA A 226 -7.46 -14.66 2.17
N ASP A 227 -7.34 -13.95 3.29
CA ASP A 227 -8.20 -14.11 4.47
C ASP A 227 -9.68 -13.86 4.14
N THR A 228 -9.95 -12.84 3.33
CA THR A 228 -11.31 -12.52 2.86
C THR A 228 -11.89 -13.61 1.95
N VAL A 229 -11.06 -14.13 1.04
CA VAL A 229 -11.46 -15.20 0.10
C VAL A 229 -11.79 -16.48 0.87
N LEU A 230 -10.93 -16.86 1.82
CA LEU A 230 -11.12 -18.05 2.64
C LEU A 230 -12.37 -17.93 3.52
N LEU A 231 -12.65 -16.75 4.08
CA LEU A 231 -13.88 -16.50 4.85
C LEU A 231 -15.15 -16.56 3.99
N LYS A 232 -15.10 -16.09 2.73
CA LYS A 232 -16.28 -15.96 1.84
C LYS A 232 -16.57 -17.17 0.96
N SER A 233 -15.64 -18.13 0.81
CA SER A 233 -15.83 -19.29 -0.09
C SER A 233 -17.07 -20.13 0.25
N ILE A 234 -17.66 -19.94 1.44
CA ILE A 234 -18.89 -20.58 1.90
C ILE A 234 -20.16 -20.06 1.16
N THR A 235 -20.13 -18.93 0.45
CA THR A 235 -21.39 -18.23 0.03
C THR A 235 -21.54 -17.74 -1.42
N THR A 236 -20.56 -17.89 -2.33
CA THR A 236 -20.65 -17.23 -3.66
C THR A 236 -21.15 -18.14 -4.79
N ARG A 237 -22.20 -17.67 -5.50
CA ARG A 237 -22.95 -18.40 -6.56
C ARG A 237 -22.91 -17.71 -7.94
N ASN A 238 -21.90 -16.92 -8.27
CA ASN A 238 -21.82 -16.26 -9.59
C ASN A 238 -20.74 -16.88 -10.47
N ARG A 239 -21.15 -17.43 -11.62
CA ARG A 239 -20.44 -18.47 -12.42
C ARG A 239 -19.66 -17.97 -13.64
N ARG A 240 -19.51 -16.66 -13.86
CA ARG A 240 -19.05 -16.14 -15.18
C ARG A 240 -18.02 -15.00 -15.18
N GLU A 241 -17.71 -14.36 -14.04
CA GLU A 241 -16.79 -13.20 -14.01
C GLU A 241 -15.51 -13.49 -13.21
N LEU A 242 -14.46 -12.72 -13.47
CA LEU A 242 -13.25 -12.71 -12.62
C LEU A 242 -13.63 -12.25 -11.21
N GLY A 243 -13.21 -13.01 -10.21
CA GLY A 243 -13.58 -12.81 -8.83
C GLY A 243 -12.37 -12.80 -7.88
N PRO A 244 -12.63 -12.69 -6.57
CA PRO A 244 -11.60 -12.60 -5.55
C PRO A 244 -10.54 -13.72 -5.60
N HIS A 245 -10.94 -14.95 -5.95
CA HIS A 245 -10.01 -16.07 -6.13
C HIS A 245 -9.01 -15.83 -7.29
N ASP A 246 -9.45 -15.21 -8.40
CA ASP A 246 -8.55 -14.89 -9.52
C ASP A 246 -7.59 -13.78 -9.17
N PHE A 247 -8.12 -12.73 -8.53
CA PHE A 247 -7.30 -11.59 -8.13
C PHE A 247 -6.21 -12.05 -7.17
N LEU A 248 -6.55 -12.93 -6.22
CA LEU A 248 -5.57 -13.51 -5.30
C LEU A 248 -4.51 -14.32 -6.05
N HIS A 249 -4.93 -15.23 -6.94
CA HIS A 249 -3.99 -16.07 -7.66
C HIS A 249 -3.07 -15.25 -8.57
N ALA A 250 -3.63 -14.32 -9.35
CA ALA A 250 -2.88 -13.47 -10.25
C ALA A 250 -1.94 -12.52 -9.47
N LEU A 251 -2.39 -11.97 -8.35
CA LEU A 251 -1.53 -11.15 -7.48
C LEU A 251 -0.38 -11.99 -6.90
N TYR A 252 -0.66 -13.19 -6.39
CA TYR A 252 0.38 -14.12 -5.93
C TYR A 252 1.42 -14.39 -7.01
N GLN A 253 0.99 -14.74 -8.24
CA GLN A 253 1.90 -14.95 -9.36
C GLN A 253 2.73 -13.71 -9.69
N LYS A 254 2.14 -12.51 -9.55
CA LYS A 254 2.82 -11.25 -9.83
C LYS A 254 3.93 -10.96 -8.82
N ILE A 255 3.74 -11.28 -7.54
CA ILE A 255 4.67 -10.93 -6.46
C ILE A 255 5.54 -12.11 -5.97
N VAL A 256 5.36 -13.32 -6.52
CA VAL A 256 6.06 -14.52 -6.00
C VAL A 256 7.58 -14.39 -6.01
N HIS A 257 8.18 -13.88 -7.09
CA HIS A 257 9.63 -13.65 -7.20
C HIS A 257 10.12 -12.64 -6.17
N PHE A 258 9.29 -11.65 -5.85
CA PHE A 258 9.60 -10.69 -4.80
C PHE A 258 9.59 -11.36 -3.42
N LEU A 259 8.62 -12.24 -3.17
CA LEU A 259 8.48 -13.00 -1.92
C LEU A 259 9.56 -14.06 -1.71
N GLU A 260 10.29 -14.49 -2.73
CA GLU A 260 11.39 -15.48 -2.56
C GLU A 260 12.49 -14.99 -1.61
N GLN A 261 12.57 -13.69 -1.38
CA GLN A 261 13.46 -13.06 -0.40
C GLN A 261 13.09 -13.39 1.06
N ASP A 262 11.84 -13.81 1.33
CA ASP A 262 11.33 -14.15 2.67
C ASP A 262 10.51 -15.45 2.63
N ARG A 263 11.17 -16.57 2.96
CA ARG A 263 10.57 -17.92 2.89
C ARG A 263 9.34 -18.09 3.78
N MET A 264 9.26 -17.38 4.89
CA MET A 264 8.12 -17.45 5.81
C MET A 264 6.89 -16.83 5.15
N LEU A 265 7.01 -15.60 4.66
CA LEU A 265 5.92 -14.88 3.99
C LEU A 265 5.47 -15.60 2.73
N LEU A 266 6.43 -16.10 1.93
CA LEU A 266 6.14 -16.95 0.77
C LEU A 266 5.35 -18.20 1.16
N GLY A 267 5.76 -18.90 2.23
CA GLY A 267 5.09 -20.10 2.73
C GLY A 267 3.64 -19.84 3.13
N ILE A 268 3.40 -18.77 3.89
CA ILE A 268 2.06 -18.36 4.34
C ILE A 268 1.16 -18.07 3.14
N LEU A 269 1.59 -17.19 2.24
CA LEU A 269 0.74 -16.77 1.13
C LEU A 269 0.51 -17.90 0.13
N ARG A 270 1.51 -18.76 -0.09
CA ARG A 270 1.37 -19.95 -0.94
C ARG A 270 0.34 -20.92 -0.38
N ALA A 271 0.39 -21.20 0.93
CA ALA A 271 -0.57 -22.10 1.58
C ALA A 271 -2.00 -21.56 1.47
N LYS A 272 -2.22 -20.29 1.83
CA LYS A 272 -3.55 -19.65 1.73
C LYS A 272 -4.07 -19.60 0.29
N THR A 273 -3.20 -19.29 -0.68
CA THR A 273 -3.57 -19.26 -2.10
C THR A 273 -3.95 -20.65 -2.59
N ALA A 274 -3.22 -21.70 -2.20
CA ALA A 274 -3.55 -23.07 -2.55
C ALA A 274 -4.93 -23.49 -1.99
N GLU A 275 -5.19 -23.20 -0.71
CA GLU A 275 -6.49 -23.48 -0.07
C GLU A 275 -7.64 -22.71 -0.74
N ALA A 276 -7.42 -21.43 -1.06
CA ALA A 276 -8.38 -20.60 -1.76
C ALA A 276 -8.69 -21.12 -3.17
N LEU A 277 -7.72 -21.73 -3.86
CA LEU A 277 -7.91 -22.31 -5.19
C LEU A 277 -8.68 -23.64 -5.12
N VAL A 278 -8.48 -24.46 -4.09
CA VAL A 278 -9.24 -25.69 -3.87
C VAL A 278 -10.73 -25.39 -3.66
N THR A 279 -11.02 -24.29 -2.97
CA THR A 279 -12.40 -23.83 -2.70
C THR A 279 -12.98 -22.93 -3.80
N ALA A 280 -12.23 -22.67 -4.87
CA ALA A 280 -12.67 -21.78 -5.93
C ALA A 280 -13.86 -22.38 -6.71
N PRO A 281 -14.86 -21.56 -7.08
CA PRO A 281 -16.00 -22.03 -7.85
C PRO A 281 -15.57 -22.49 -9.24
N ALA A 282 -16.08 -23.65 -9.69
CA ALA A 282 -15.83 -24.16 -11.02
C ALA A 282 -16.36 -23.19 -12.09
N ARG A 283 -15.46 -22.72 -12.98
CA ARG A 283 -15.83 -21.91 -14.14
C ARG A 283 -16.20 -22.81 -15.29
N LEU A 284 -17.41 -22.66 -15.80
CA LEU A 284 -17.78 -23.19 -17.10
C LEU A 284 -17.60 -22.06 -18.12
N LEU A 285 -16.40 -22.00 -18.71
CA LEU A 285 -16.19 -21.18 -19.90
C LEU A 285 -17.00 -21.83 -21.02
N ALA A 286 -18.14 -21.22 -21.39
CA ALA A 286 -18.84 -21.62 -22.59
C ALA A 286 -17.93 -21.27 -23.76
N VAL A 287 -17.29 -22.29 -24.35
CA VAL A 287 -16.62 -22.16 -25.64
C VAL A 287 -17.71 -21.79 -26.63
N ASN A 288 -17.77 -20.52 -27.03
CA ASN A 288 -18.58 -20.12 -28.17
C ASN A 288 -18.01 -20.84 -29.40
N GLN A 289 -18.63 -21.96 -29.75
CA GLN A 289 -18.48 -22.54 -31.07
C GLN A 289 -19.09 -21.52 -32.04
N THR A 290 -18.24 -20.68 -32.62
CA THR A 290 -18.57 -20.00 -33.87
C THR A 290 -18.75 -21.10 -34.91
N ARG A 291 -19.99 -21.60 -35.04
CA ARG A 291 -20.43 -22.31 -36.24
C ARG A 291 -20.27 -21.32 -37.39
N SER A 292 -19.15 -21.42 -38.10
CA SER A 292 -19.10 -21.06 -39.52
C SER A 292 -20.21 -21.89 -40.17
N ALA A 293 -21.32 -21.24 -40.45
CA ALA A 293 -22.29 -21.72 -41.42
C ALA A 293 -21.85 -21.18 -42.78
N ASP A 294 -20.70 -21.64 -43.25
CA ASP A 294 -20.35 -21.61 -44.67
C ASP A 294 -20.55 -23.02 -45.23
N GLU A 295 -21.81 -23.39 -45.46
CA GLU A 295 -22.14 -24.46 -46.40
C GLU A 295 -22.68 -23.81 -47.67
N HIS A 296 -21.76 -23.57 -48.60
CA HIS A 296 -22.07 -23.60 -50.02
C HIS A 296 -22.57 -25.01 -50.36
N TRP A 297 -23.82 -25.11 -50.83
CA TRP A 297 -24.23 -25.70 -52.12
C TRP A 297 -25.72 -25.42 -52.32
#